data_AF-A0AAD6KTE5-F1
#
_entry.id   AF-A0AAD6KTE5-F1
#
_cell.length_a   1.000
_cell.length_b   1.000
_cell.length_c   1.000
_cell.angle_alpha   90.00
_cell.angle_beta   90.00
_cell.angle_gamma   90.00
#
_symmetry.space_group_name_H-M   'P 1'
#
loop_
_entity.id
_entity.type
_entity.pdbx_description
1 polymer ?
#
loop_
_entity_poly.entity_id
_entity_poly.type
_entity_poly.pdbx_seq_one_letter_code
_entity_poly.pdbx_strand_id
1 'polypeptide(L)'
;MGDSIDLSGDGGVLKTILRKGKADAICPSEDLPLVDVQYEGMLAETGEVFDTTREDNTVFSFELWKGSVIQAWEIAVKTMKVGEVAKITCKPEYAYGSAGSPPDIPPDATLIFEVEL
;
A
#
# COMPACT_ATOMS: atom_id res chain seq x y z
N MET A 1 -7.63 18.80 5.11
CA MET A 1 -6.23 18.38 5.15
C MET A 1 -6.22 16.93 5.60
N GLY A 2 -5.85 15.98 4.74
CA GLY A 2 -5.63 14.61 5.18
C GLY A 2 -4.27 14.55 5.88
N ASP A 3 -4.22 14.01 7.09
CA ASP A 3 -2.98 13.86 7.83
C ASP A 3 -2.10 12.82 7.14
N SER A 4 -1.03 13.28 6.49
CA SER A 4 0.03 12.41 5.96
C SER A 4 0.90 11.95 7.13
N ILE A 5 0.88 10.66 7.41
CA ILE A 5 1.61 10.01 8.49
C ILE A 5 2.85 9.38 7.86
N ASP A 6 4.03 9.80 8.30
CA ASP A 6 5.25 9.08 7.99
C ASP A 6 5.34 7.82 8.85
N LEU A 7 5.32 6.66 8.20
CA LEU A 7 5.39 5.37 8.87
C LEU A 7 6.82 4.82 8.94
N SER A 8 7.71 5.35 8.10
CA SER A 8 9.09 4.88 8.01
C SER A 8 10.06 5.60 8.93
N GLY A 9 9.75 6.81 9.40
CA GLY A 9 10.68 7.69 10.12
C GLY A 9 11.56 8.55 9.19
N ASP A 10 11.85 8.06 7.99
CA ASP A 10 12.72 8.69 6.99
C ASP A 10 11.95 9.31 5.80
N GLY A 11 10.61 9.36 5.86
CA GLY A 11 9.78 9.80 4.73
C GLY A 11 9.76 8.81 3.56
N GLY A 12 10.16 7.56 3.80
CA GLY A 12 10.17 6.50 2.80
C GLY A 12 8.77 5.94 2.51
N VAL A 13 7.91 5.91 3.52
CA VAL A 13 6.54 5.39 3.44
C VAL A 13 5.60 6.39 4.11
N LEU A 14 4.85 7.12 3.29
CA LEU A 14 3.89 8.11 3.74
C LEU A 14 2.48 7.55 3.54
N LYS A 15 1.72 7.44 4.62
CA LYS A 15 0.32 7.01 4.58
C LYS A 15 -0.60 8.20 4.81
N THR A 16 -1.56 8.40 3.92
CA THR A 16 -2.61 9.41 4.05
C THR A 16 -3.95 8.70 4.14
N ILE A 17 -4.64 8.82 5.28
CA ILE A 17 -5.94 8.19 5.47
C ILE A 17 -7.00 9.01 4.73
N LEU A 18 -7.61 8.42 3.69
CA LEU A 18 -8.68 9.04 2.91
C LEU A 18 -10.04 8.77 3.54
N ARG A 19 -10.27 7.54 4.01
CA ARG A 19 -11.48 7.13 4.71
C ARG A 19 -11.08 6.27 5.89
N LYS A 20 -11.48 6.69 7.10
CA LYS A 20 -11.28 5.89 8.31
C LYS A 20 -12.16 4.63 8.25
N GLY A 21 -11.57 3.49 8.58
CA GLY A 21 -12.30 2.23 8.71
C GLY A 21 -13.29 2.24 9.88
N LYS A 22 -14.06 1.16 10.02
CA LYS A 22 -14.99 1.03 11.16
C LYS A 22 -14.20 1.00 12.47
N ALA A 23 -14.73 1.61 13.52
CA ALA A 23 -14.06 1.67 14.83
C ALA A 23 -13.86 0.28 15.45
N ASP A 24 -14.77 -0.65 15.17
CA ASP A 24 -14.77 -2.05 15.64
C ASP A 24 -14.15 -3.02 14.62
N ALA A 25 -13.49 -2.51 13.58
CA ALA A 25 -12.94 -3.36 12.55
C ALA A 25 -11.71 -4.12 13.06
N ILE A 26 -11.58 -5.36 12.62
CA ILE A 26 -10.44 -6.22 12.92
C ILE A 26 -9.20 -5.57 12.33
N CYS A 27 -8.14 -5.48 13.12
CA CYS A 27 -6.81 -5.17 12.63
C CYS A 27 -6.08 -6.49 12.33
N PRO A 28 -5.26 -6.55 11.27
CA PRO A 28 -4.44 -7.72 11.02
C PRO A 28 -3.58 -8.01 12.26
N SER A 29 -3.47 -9.28 12.61
CA SER A 29 -2.72 -9.77 13.77
C SER A 29 -1.80 -10.91 13.34
N GLU A 30 -0.82 -11.26 14.17
CA GLU A 30 0.06 -12.40 13.87
C GLU A 30 -0.71 -13.74 13.77
N ASP A 31 -1.88 -13.83 14.39
CA ASP A 31 -2.77 -15.00 14.32
C ASP A 31 -3.60 -15.04 13.03
N LEU A 32 -3.92 -13.86 12.47
CA LEU A 32 -4.62 -13.68 11.19
C LEU A 32 -3.78 -12.80 10.26
N PRO A 33 -2.67 -13.34 9.70
CA PRO A 33 -1.80 -12.58 8.81
C PRO A 33 -2.39 -12.40 7.42
N LEU A 34 -3.39 -13.21 7.05
CA LEU A 34 -4.06 -13.13 5.76
C LEU A 34 -4.98 -11.90 5.73
N VAL A 35 -4.75 -11.02 4.77
CA VAL A 35 -5.57 -9.83 4.53
C VAL A 35 -6.00 -9.77 3.08
N ASP A 36 -7.26 -9.42 2.87
CA ASP A 36 -7.84 -9.15 1.56
C ASP A 36 -7.92 -7.63 1.39
N VAL A 37 -7.23 -7.10 0.39
CA VAL A 37 -7.28 -5.67 0.09
C VAL A 37 -7.67 -5.44 -1.36
N GLN A 38 -8.30 -4.30 -1.62
CA GLN A 38 -8.35 -3.74 -2.96
C GLN A 38 -7.30 -2.66 -3.07
N TYR A 39 -6.57 -2.62 -4.18
CA TYR A 39 -5.58 -1.58 -4.39
C TYR A 39 -5.56 -1.05 -5.80
N GLU A 40 -5.03 0.15 -5.92
CA GLU A 40 -4.70 0.81 -7.17
C GLU A 40 -3.30 1.41 -7.05
N GLY A 41 -2.38 0.85 -7.83
CA GLY A 41 -0.99 1.27 -7.92
C GLY A 41 -0.77 2.18 -9.12
N MET A 42 -0.22 3.36 -8.87
CA MET A 42 0.16 4.31 -9.90
C MET A 42 1.54 4.91 -9.66
N LEU A 43 2.19 5.31 -10.75
CA LEU A 43 3.47 6.01 -10.72
C LEU A 43 3.28 7.43 -10.14
N ALA A 44 4.05 7.81 -9.13
CA ALA A 44 3.96 9.14 -8.56
C ALA A 44 4.40 10.24 -9.54
N GLU A 45 5.33 9.91 -10.44
CA GLU A 45 5.94 10.85 -11.37
C GLU A 45 4.99 11.20 -12.52
N THR A 46 4.32 10.20 -13.09
CA THR A 46 3.44 10.36 -14.26
C THR A 46 1.95 10.33 -13.90
N GLY A 47 1.58 9.72 -12.77
CA GLY A 47 0.20 9.41 -12.42
C GLY A 47 -0.38 8.22 -13.19
N GLU A 48 0.45 7.47 -13.91
CA GLU A 48 0.01 6.32 -14.70
C GLU A 48 -0.26 5.12 -13.80
N VAL A 49 -1.46 4.56 -13.90
CA VAL A 49 -1.86 3.34 -13.18
C VAL A 49 -1.21 2.15 -13.87
N PHE A 50 -0.35 1.44 -13.16
CA PHE A 50 0.32 0.24 -13.69
C PHE A 50 -0.41 -1.04 -13.27
N ASP A 51 -1.11 -1.02 -12.14
CA ASP A 51 -1.81 -2.19 -11.63
C ASP A 51 -3.01 -1.75 -10.76
N THR A 52 -4.17 -2.37 -10.96
CA THR A 52 -5.38 -2.05 -10.18
C THR A 52 -6.28 -3.27 -10.07
N THR A 53 -6.73 -3.56 -8.85
CA THR A 53 -7.70 -4.65 -8.62
C THR A 53 -9.15 -4.15 -8.65
N ARG A 54 -9.35 -2.83 -8.65
CA ARG A 54 -10.68 -2.21 -8.66
C ARG A 54 -11.39 -2.40 -10.00
N GLU A 55 -10.67 -2.34 -11.11
CA GLU A 55 -11.24 -2.58 -12.44
C GLU A 55 -11.72 -4.02 -12.57
N ASP A 56 -10.92 -4.97 -12.08
CA ASP A 56 -11.23 -6.41 -12.15
C ASP A 56 -12.27 -6.85 -11.11
N ASN A 57 -12.71 -5.97 -10.20
CA ASN A 57 -13.55 -6.31 -9.04
C ASN A 57 -12.99 -7.49 -8.23
N THR A 58 -11.66 -7.63 -8.22
CA THR A 58 -10.94 -8.66 -7.47
C THR A 58 -10.35 -8.07 -6.20
N VAL A 59 -10.15 -8.94 -5.22
CA VAL A 59 -9.38 -8.63 -4.01
C VAL A 59 -8.02 -9.29 -4.12
N PHE A 60 -7.00 -8.61 -3.62
CA PHE A 60 -5.67 -9.13 -3.50
C PHE A 60 -5.45 -9.64 -2.08
N SER A 61 -5.38 -10.97 -1.96
CA SER A 61 -5.16 -11.64 -0.69
C SER A 61 -3.67 -11.90 -0.49
N PHE A 62 -3.10 -11.44 0.61
CA PHE A 62 -1.69 -11.69 0.93
C PHE A 62 -1.46 -11.90 2.44
N GLU A 63 -0.33 -12.51 2.77
CA GLU A 63 0.09 -12.72 4.17
C GLU A 63 1.04 -11.60 4.62
N LEU A 64 0.62 -10.84 5.64
CA LEU A 64 1.48 -9.90 6.35
C LEU A 64 2.51 -10.63 7.22
N TRP A 65 3.62 -9.97 7.54
CA TRP A 65 4.75 -10.49 8.34
C TRP A 65 5.59 -11.59 7.67
N LYS A 66 5.26 -11.99 6.44
CA LYS A 66 6.06 -12.96 5.67
C LYS A 66 6.96 -12.35 4.60
N GLY A 67 6.91 -11.03 4.41
CA GLY A 67 7.64 -10.37 3.31
C GLY A 67 7.12 -10.78 1.93
N SER A 68 5.86 -11.19 1.83
CA SER A 68 5.22 -11.56 0.56
C SER A 68 4.90 -10.35 -0.33
N VAL A 69 4.91 -9.16 0.24
CA VAL A 69 4.65 -7.88 -0.43
C VAL A 69 5.79 -6.90 -0.16
N ILE A 70 5.79 -5.77 -0.87
CA ILE A 70 6.79 -4.71 -0.67
C ILE A 70 6.77 -4.19 0.77
N GLN A 71 7.92 -3.75 1.27
CA GLN A 71 8.06 -3.30 2.66
C GLN A 71 7.09 -2.17 3.02
N ALA A 72 6.81 -1.28 2.07
CA ALA A 72 5.85 -0.19 2.26
C ALA A 72 4.45 -0.71 2.64
N TRP A 73 3.99 -1.77 1.99
CA TRP A 73 2.71 -2.39 2.27
C TRP A 73 2.69 -3.07 3.62
N GLU A 74 3.75 -3.81 3.96
CA GLU A 74 3.86 -4.41 5.29
C GLU A 74 3.77 -3.37 6.40
N ILE A 75 4.42 -2.21 6.23
CA ILE A 75 4.39 -1.14 7.23
C ILE A 75 3.01 -0.46 7.25
N ALA A 76 2.46 -0.12 6.08
CA ALA A 76 1.22 0.63 5.99
C ALA A 76 -0.02 -0.17 6.40
N VAL A 77 -0.19 -1.39 5.89
CA VAL A 77 -1.38 -2.20 6.13
C VAL A 77 -1.46 -2.67 7.58
N LYS A 78 -0.32 -2.85 8.27
CA LYS A 78 -0.28 -3.09 9.73
C LYS A 78 -0.94 -1.97 10.54
N THR A 79 -0.97 -0.75 10.02
CA THR A 79 -1.63 0.40 10.67
C THR A 79 -3.05 0.64 10.19
N MET A 80 -3.53 -0.13 9.21
CA MET A 80 -4.88 -0.02 8.66
C MET A 80 -5.87 -0.88 9.43
N LYS A 81 -7.13 -0.53 9.30
CA LYS A 81 -8.28 -1.27 9.85
C LYS A 81 -9.16 -1.74 8.71
N VAL A 82 -9.85 -2.87 8.89
CA VAL A 82 -10.82 -3.33 7.88
C VAL A 82 -11.87 -2.25 7.58
N GLY A 83 -12.09 -1.98 6.30
CA GLY A 83 -12.89 -0.89 5.74
C GLY A 83 -12.19 0.48 5.65
N GLU A 84 -10.90 0.59 6.00
CA GLU A 84 -10.11 1.82 5.87
C GLU A 84 -9.57 1.98 4.46
N VAL A 85 -9.71 3.17 3.89
CA VAL A 85 -9.07 3.55 2.62
C VAL A 85 -7.93 4.52 2.93
N ALA A 86 -6.72 4.13 2.55
CA ALA A 86 -5.54 4.95 2.72
C ALA A 86 -4.70 4.98 1.44
N LYS A 87 -4.14 6.16 1.18
CA LYS A 87 -3.18 6.39 0.10
C LYS A 87 -1.77 6.28 0.67
N ILE A 88 -1.00 5.34 0.16
CA ILE A 88 0.36 5.01 0.59
C ILE A 88 1.30 5.46 -0.51
N THR A 89 2.09 6.49 -0.25
CA THR A 89 3.20 6.90 -1.11
C THR A 89 4.46 6.24 -0.59
N CYS A 90 5.10 5.44 -1.43
CA CYS A 90 6.34 4.76 -1.07
C CYS A 90 7.45 5.05 -2.07
N LYS A 91 8.62 5.37 -1.54
CA LYS A 91 9.85 5.51 -2.30
C LYS A 91 10.27 4.15 -2.90
N PRO A 92 11.06 4.17 -3.98
CA PRO A 92 11.57 2.94 -4.60
C PRO A 92 12.28 2.03 -3.60
N GLU A 93 13.01 2.60 -2.63
CA GLU A 93 13.73 1.85 -1.59
C GLU A 93 12.83 0.90 -0.76
N TYR A 94 11.54 1.23 -0.63
CA TYR A 94 10.54 0.43 0.09
C TYR A 94 9.59 -0.33 -0.86
N ALA A 95 9.88 -0.30 -2.16
CA ALA A 95 9.13 -0.92 -3.25
C ALA A 95 10.05 -1.78 -4.13
N TYR A 96 10.34 -1.35 -5.36
CA TYR A 96 11.11 -2.12 -6.36
C TYR A 96 12.56 -1.64 -6.55
N GLY A 97 12.98 -0.59 -5.83
CA GLY A 97 14.33 -0.03 -5.86
C GLY A 97 14.79 0.38 -7.26
N SER A 98 16.11 0.37 -7.47
CA SER A 98 16.72 0.63 -8.78
C SER A 98 16.55 -0.53 -9.77
N ALA A 99 15.96 -1.66 -9.35
CA ALA A 99 15.61 -2.74 -10.27
C ALA A 99 14.34 -2.40 -11.07
N GLY A 100 13.39 -1.67 -10.45
CA GLY A 100 12.07 -1.45 -11.01
C GLY A 100 11.32 -2.76 -11.27
N SER A 101 10.30 -2.69 -12.11
CA SER A 101 9.58 -3.86 -12.64
C SER A 101 9.17 -3.56 -14.08
N PRO A 102 10.09 -3.75 -15.05
CA PRO A 102 9.79 -3.47 -16.45
C PRO A 102 8.68 -4.41 -16.98
N PRO A 103 7.80 -3.93 -17.89
CA PRO A 103 7.82 -2.62 -18.54
C PRO A 103 7.13 -1.48 -17.77
N ASP A 104 6.36 -1.78 -16.73
CA ASP A 104 5.42 -0.81 -16.14
C ASP A 104 6.05 0.08 -15.06
N ILE A 105 7.04 -0.42 -14.31
CA ILE A 105 7.68 0.31 -13.21
C ILE A 105 9.14 0.62 -13.55
N PRO A 106 9.50 1.89 -13.76
CA PRO A 106 10.89 2.27 -14.00
C PRO A 106 11.78 2.06 -12.76
N PRO A 107 13.11 2.01 -12.96
CA PRO A 107 14.05 1.98 -11.84
C PRO A 107 13.95 3.26 -11.02
N ASP A 108 14.05 3.13 -9.70
CA ASP A 108 13.98 4.24 -8.74
C ASP A 108 12.65 5.04 -8.79
N ALA A 109 11.58 4.41 -9.30
CA ALA A 109 10.27 5.02 -9.37
C ALA A 109 9.61 5.11 -7.98
N THR A 110 9.05 6.28 -7.67
CA THR A 110 8.17 6.44 -6.51
C THR A 110 6.78 5.97 -6.88
N LEU A 111 6.18 5.14 -6.04
CA LEU A 111 4.87 4.54 -6.27
C LEU A 111 3.85 5.09 -5.29
N ILE A 112 2.62 5.19 -5.76
CA ILE A 112 1.48 5.58 -4.97
C ILE A 112 0.47 4.45 -5.07
N PHE A 113 0.13 3.88 -3.92
CA PHE A 113 -0.88 2.85 -3.80
C PHE A 113 -2.07 3.40 -3.02
N GLU A 114 -3.25 3.39 -3.62
CA GLU A 114 -4.47 3.56 -2.86
C GLU A 114 -4.96 2.17 -2.44
N VAL A 115 -4.95 1.90 -1.14
CA VAL A 115 -5.31 0.59 -0.58
C VAL A 115 -6.58 0.74 0.24
N GLU A 116 -7.50 -0.21 0.06
CA GLU A 116 -8.69 -0.44 0.86
C GLU A 116 -8.59 -1.82 1.49
N LEU A 117 -8.59 -1.86 2.82
CA LEU A 117 -8.71 -3.08 3.62
C LEU A 117 -10.17 -3.36 3.96
#